data_AF-A0A837ICS7-F1
#
_entry.id   AF-A0A837ICS7-F1
#
_cell.length_a   1.000
_cell.length_b   1.000
_cell.length_c   1.000
_cell.angle_alpha   90.00
_cell.angle_beta   90.00
_cell.angle_gamma   90.00
#
_symmetry.space_group_name_H-M   'P 1'
#
loop_
_entity.id
_entity.type
_entity.pdbx_description
1 polymer ?
#
loop_
_entity_poly.entity_id
_entity_poly.type
_entity_poly.pdbx_seq_one_letter_code
_entity_poly.pdbx_strand_id
1 'polypeptide(L)'
;MIGFIENQESADQNRCGKKKKNHYGTEIRADFRENVIPLPHNETDQRTIKRHPQRLQESQFAGFHDLIIHHASTVDFCLPIINTKGVRQKGLAPIVIVLILVVLLGVAGYFAYAKGYLNSIFPKPTQVPIPSALPLVTPLGSSSPIPTPSDPNVRTYTSEGLGISFNYKYKYSDGTTVNVKEIGNKVYVYRSTMKPDSGQYAEVFQKDPKDDLNTAITKTVLSGYSVSDCLVKTISGNTSGNNFVPPSSYSFANITIPNMGSVDPSEATGALDKCPKYVAFMGIAYFVMDQNHPSKFAFFSIGQYSLDAEVNQTWQDTIKFID
;
A
#
# COMPACT_ATOMS: atom_id res chain seq x y z
N MET A 1 -36.49 57.82 -23.56
CA MET A 1 -36.83 57.48 -24.96
C MET A 1 -35.97 56.29 -25.34
N ILE A 2 -36.44 55.05 -25.18
CA ILE A 2 -37.40 54.31 -26.04
C ILE A 2 -36.91 54.19 -27.48
N GLY A 3 -36.66 52.94 -27.90
CA GLY A 3 -36.39 52.54 -29.29
C GLY A 3 -35.97 51.08 -29.41
N PHE A 4 -36.94 50.17 -29.32
CA PHE A 4 -36.93 48.76 -29.77
C PHE A 4 -36.85 48.68 -31.31
N ILE A 5 -36.18 47.64 -31.88
CA ILE A 5 -36.57 46.74 -33.01
C ILE A 5 -35.50 45.60 -33.00
N GLU A 6 -35.76 44.35 -32.59
CA GLU A 6 -36.51 43.21 -33.18
C GLU A 6 -35.66 42.23 -34.03
N ASN A 7 -35.98 40.96 -33.80
CA ASN A 7 -35.36 39.66 -34.13
C ASN A 7 -34.91 39.39 -35.57
N GLN A 8 -33.92 38.50 -35.71
CA GLN A 8 -34.10 37.33 -36.59
C GLN A 8 -33.47 36.05 -36.00
N GLU A 9 -34.31 35.02 -36.02
CA GLU A 9 -34.13 33.64 -35.60
C GLU A 9 -33.68 32.81 -36.82
N SER A 10 -32.71 31.90 -36.65
CA SER A 10 -32.43 30.84 -37.63
C SER A 10 -32.16 29.54 -36.90
N ALA A 11 -33.17 28.67 -36.95
CA ALA A 11 -33.11 27.29 -36.53
C ALA A 11 -32.17 26.49 -37.45
N ASP A 12 -31.38 25.58 -36.88
CA ASP A 12 -30.95 24.39 -37.62
C ASP A 12 -31.07 23.16 -36.72
N GLN A 13 -32.02 22.31 -37.10
CA GLN A 13 -32.32 21.02 -36.50
C GLN A 13 -31.26 20.02 -36.94
N ASN A 14 -30.61 19.33 -35.99
CA ASN A 14 -30.05 18.02 -36.30
C ASN A 14 -30.46 16.96 -35.27
N ARG A 15 -30.90 15.86 -35.85
CA ARG A 15 -31.85 14.87 -35.36
C ARG A 15 -31.06 13.63 -34.97
N CYS A 16 -30.91 13.36 -33.67
CA CYS A 16 -30.50 12.05 -33.16
C CYS A 16 -31.57 11.53 -32.18
N GLY A 17 -32.61 10.92 -32.73
CA GLY A 17 -33.52 10.09 -31.97
C GLY A 17 -33.08 8.63 -32.03
N LYS A 18 -32.92 7.98 -30.88
CA LYS A 18 -33.67 6.75 -30.54
C LYS A 18 -33.50 6.37 -29.08
N LYS A 19 -34.66 6.12 -28.48
CA LYS A 19 -34.94 5.61 -27.14
C LYS A 19 -34.23 4.28 -26.86
N LYS A 20 -33.74 4.11 -25.62
CA LYS A 20 -34.03 2.93 -24.79
C LYS A 20 -34.27 3.38 -23.36
N LYS A 21 -35.56 3.40 -22.96
CA LYS A 21 -35.97 3.42 -21.56
C LYS A 21 -35.84 1.98 -21.06
N ASN A 22 -34.94 1.73 -20.12
CA ASN A 22 -35.03 0.53 -19.28
C ASN A 22 -35.62 0.95 -17.94
N HIS A 23 -36.88 0.58 -17.74
CA HIS A 23 -37.54 0.54 -16.45
C HIS A 23 -37.02 -0.69 -15.69
N TYR A 24 -36.36 -0.48 -14.57
CA TYR A 24 -36.40 -1.40 -13.43
C TYR A 24 -36.42 -0.54 -12.17
N GLY A 25 -37.64 -0.18 -11.76
CA GLY A 25 -37.90 0.26 -10.39
C GLY A 25 -38.17 -0.98 -9.57
N THR A 26 -37.34 -1.24 -8.57
CA THR A 26 -37.64 -2.18 -7.50
C THR A 26 -37.64 -1.38 -6.21
N GLU A 27 -38.82 -0.94 -5.81
CA GLU A 27 -39.08 -0.42 -4.46
C GLU A 27 -38.95 -1.61 -3.49
N ILE A 28 -37.86 -1.67 -2.73
CA ILE A 28 -37.79 -2.51 -1.53
C ILE A 28 -38.27 -1.65 -0.37
N ARG A 29 -39.55 -1.83 -0.03
CA ARG A 29 -40.17 -1.27 1.16
C ARG A 29 -39.80 -2.18 2.34
N ALA A 30 -38.81 -1.79 3.13
CA ALA A 30 -38.49 -2.46 4.38
C ALA A 30 -39.43 -1.93 5.47
N ASP A 31 -40.44 -2.72 5.83
CA ASP A 31 -41.25 -2.51 7.03
C ASP A 31 -40.37 -2.79 8.26
N PHE A 32 -39.96 -1.72 8.94
CA PHE A 32 -39.27 -1.80 10.23
C PHE A 32 -40.35 -1.88 11.32
N ARG A 33 -40.67 -3.09 11.79
CA ARG A 33 -41.45 -3.28 13.03
C ARG A 33 -40.50 -3.19 14.23
N GLU A 34 -40.67 -2.14 15.03
CA GLU A 34 -40.12 -2.05 16.37
C GLU A 34 -40.74 -3.13 17.27
N ASN A 35 -39.96 -4.16 17.62
CA ASN A 35 -40.27 -5.02 18.76
C ASN A 35 -39.52 -4.49 19.97
N VAL A 36 -40.23 -3.73 20.80
CA VAL A 36 -39.80 -3.34 22.14
C VAL A 36 -39.88 -4.57 23.05
N ILE A 37 -38.72 -5.11 23.44
CA ILE A 37 -38.62 -6.14 24.48
C ILE A 37 -38.41 -5.42 25.82
N PRO A 38 -39.27 -5.64 26.84
CA PRO A 38 -39.10 -5.02 28.14
C PRO A 38 -37.96 -5.70 28.93
N LEU A 39 -37.15 -4.87 29.57
CA LEU A 39 -36.12 -5.25 30.55
C LEU A 39 -36.78 -5.87 31.80
N PRO A 40 -36.37 -7.06 32.26
CA PRO A 40 -36.72 -7.52 33.60
C PRO A 40 -35.78 -6.95 34.66
N HIS A 41 -36.40 -6.61 35.78
CA HIS A 41 -35.81 -6.12 37.02
C HIS A 41 -34.66 -6.99 37.55
N ASN A 42 -33.66 -6.30 38.10
CA ASN A 42 -32.52 -6.85 38.80
C ASN A 42 -32.94 -7.26 40.22
N GLU A 43 -33.00 -8.57 40.49
CA GLU A 43 -33.15 -9.12 41.83
C GLU A 43 -31.86 -9.87 42.20
N THR A 44 -31.31 -9.48 43.33
CA THR A 44 -30.02 -9.94 43.85
C THR A 44 -30.24 -11.25 44.56
N ASP A 45 -29.61 -12.35 44.12
CA ASP A 45 -29.43 -13.48 45.02
C ASP A 45 -28.18 -14.31 44.72
N GLN A 46 -27.41 -14.54 45.79
CA GLN A 46 -26.22 -15.38 45.80
C GLN A 46 -26.64 -16.85 45.92
N ARG A 47 -26.14 -17.72 45.03
CA ARG A 47 -25.74 -19.09 45.40
C ARG A 47 -24.99 -19.82 44.29
N THR A 48 -23.77 -20.24 44.65
CA THR A 48 -23.11 -21.53 44.39
C THR A 48 -23.54 -22.33 43.16
N ILE A 49 -22.66 -22.46 42.15
CA ILE A 49 -22.80 -23.48 41.10
C ILE A 49 -21.49 -24.25 40.87
N LYS A 50 -21.66 -25.58 40.94
CA LYS A 50 -20.75 -26.68 40.61
C LYS A 50 -20.31 -26.65 39.14
N ARG A 51 -19.08 -27.13 38.90
CA ARG A 51 -18.49 -27.43 37.59
C ARG A 51 -19.30 -28.49 36.82
N HIS A 52 -19.55 -28.26 35.53
CA HIS A 52 -19.48 -29.29 34.48
C HIS A 52 -19.36 -28.67 33.06
N PRO A 53 -18.90 -29.44 32.04
CA PRO A 53 -18.04 -28.96 30.96
C PRO A 53 -18.81 -28.38 29.76
N GLN A 54 -18.20 -27.36 29.12
CA GLN A 54 -18.71 -26.78 27.89
C GLN A 54 -18.42 -27.67 26.68
N ARG A 55 -19.52 -28.00 26.00
CA ARG A 55 -19.60 -28.52 24.63
C ARG A 55 -19.06 -27.50 23.62
N LEU A 56 -18.38 -28.04 22.62
CA LEU A 56 -18.15 -27.47 21.30
C LEU A 56 -19.43 -26.85 20.70
N GLN A 57 -19.31 -25.62 20.19
CA GLN A 57 -20.16 -25.13 19.10
C GLN A 57 -19.27 -24.68 17.95
N GLU A 58 -19.21 -25.54 16.93
CA GLU A 58 -18.85 -25.20 15.57
C GLU A 58 -20.04 -24.54 14.85
N SER A 59 -19.71 -23.62 13.97
CA SER A 59 -20.47 -23.17 12.80
C SER A 59 -21.73 -22.33 13.08
N GLN A 60 -21.72 -21.09 12.59
CA GLN A 60 -22.26 -20.73 11.27
C GLN A 60 -21.87 -19.28 10.94
N PHE A 61 -20.81 -19.10 10.15
CA PHE A 61 -20.60 -17.89 9.35
C PHE A 61 -20.37 -18.36 7.91
N ALA A 62 -21.49 -18.55 7.21
CA ALA A 62 -21.51 -18.76 5.78
C ALA A 62 -21.91 -17.44 5.12
N GLY A 63 -21.13 -17.04 4.11
CA GLY A 63 -21.65 -16.28 2.98
C GLY A 63 -21.53 -14.76 3.03
N PHE A 64 -20.33 -14.24 2.83
CA PHE A 64 -20.14 -12.99 2.09
C PHE A 64 -19.05 -13.21 1.05
N HIS A 65 -19.45 -13.82 -0.07
CA HIS A 65 -18.68 -13.83 -1.31
C HIS A 65 -19.50 -13.11 -2.39
N ASP A 66 -18.79 -12.30 -3.15
CA ASP A 66 -19.11 -11.77 -4.48
C ASP A 66 -20.22 -10.71 -4.61
N LEU A 67 -19.78 -9.45 -4.56
CA LEU A 67 -20.30 -8.44 -5.47
C LEU A 67 -19.15 -7.54 -5.96
N ILE A 68 -18.26 -8.10 -6.78
CA ILE A 68 -17.37 -7.30 -7.63
C ILE A 68 -18.22 -6.79 -8.79
N ILE A 69 -18.74 -5.56 -8.65
CA ILE A 69 -19.32 -4.84 -9.78
C ILE A 69 -18.15 -4.36 -10.64
N HIS A 70 -17.92 -5.04 -11.76
CA HIS A 70 -17.12 -4.50 -12.86
C HIS A 70 -17.86 -3.31 -13.49
N HIS A 71 -17.66 -2.12 -12.95
CA HIS A 71 -17.90 -0.89 -13.71
C HIS A 71 -16.76 -0.70 -14.70
N ALA A 72 -16.84 -1.39 -15.84
CA ALA A 72 -16.11 -1.01 -17.03
C ALA A 72 -16.77 0.26 -17.58
N SER A 73 -16.28 1.43 -17.16
CA SER A 73 -16.59 2.69 -17.82
C SER A 73 -15.90 2.68 -19.19
N THR A 74 -16.60 2.18 -20.20
CA THR A 74 -16.27 2.44 -21.61
C THR A 74 -16.48 3.94 -21.84
N VAL A 75 -15.38 4.69 -21.80
CA VAL A 75 -15.36 6.06 -22.30
C VAL A 75 -15.45 5.94 -23.83
N ASP A 76 -16.66 6.01 -24.36
CA ASP A 76 -16.90 6.14 -25.79
C ASP A 76 -16.32 7.49 -26.24
N PHE A 77 -15.06 7.47 -26.66
CA PHE A 77 -14.47 8.56 -27.42
C PHE A 77 -15.15 8.60 -28.80
N CYS A 78 -16.22 9.36 -28.89
CA CYS A 78 -16.73 9.89 -30.15
C CYS A 78 -15.66 10.82 -30.74
N LEU A 79 -14.66 10.24 -31.41
CA LEU A 79 -13.82 10.99 -32.32
C LEU A 79 -14.71 11.46 -33.48
N PRO A 80 -14.83 12.78 -33.73
CA PRO A 80 -15.53 13.25 -34.90
C PRO A 80 -14.79 12.70 -36.12
N ILE A 81 -15.46 11.84 -36.90
CA ILE A 81 -14.98 11.44 -38.21
C ILE A 81 -15.06 12.69 -39.08
N ILE A 82 -13.92 13.40 -39.20
CA ILE A 82 -13.78 14.52 -40.11
C ILE A 82 -13.78 13.91 -41.51
N ASN A 83 -14.95 13.93 -42.14
CA ASN A 83 -15.13 13.49 -43.51
C ASN A 83 -14.41 14.50 -44.42
N THR A 84 -13.15 14.24 -44.75
CA THR A 84 -12.35 15.06 -45.66
C THR A 84 -12.88 14.88 -47.08
N LYS A 85 -14.01 15.52 -47.39
CA LYS A 85 -14.35 15.84 -48.78
C LYS A 85 -13.22 16.73 -49.32
N GLY A 86 -12.68 16.31 -50.47
CA GLY A 86 -11.42 16.79 -51.00
C GLY A 86 -11.38 18.31 -51.18
N VAL A 87 -10.76 18.99 -50.23
CA VAL A 87 -10.27 20.34 -50.43
C VAL A 87 -8.91 20.20 -51.11
N ARG A 88 -8.86 20.49 -52.43
CA ARG A 88 -7.60 20.71 -53.15
C ARG A 88 -6.94 21.99 -52.63
N GLN A 89 -6.41 21.93 -51.41
CA GLN A 89 -5.71 23.05 -50.76
C GLN A 89 -4.23 23.01 -51.15
N LYS A 90 -3.92 23.53 -52.34
CA LYS A 90 -2.54 23.69 -52.84
C LYS A 90 -1.71 24.75 -52.07
N GLY A 91 -2.11 25.12 -50.85
CA GLY A 91 -1.47 26.19 -50.06
C GLY A 91 -1.17 25.88 -48.60
N LEU A 92 -1.72 24.81 -48.00
CA LEU A 92 -1.48 24.50 -46.58
C LEU A 92 -0.38 23.43 -46.34
N ALA A 93 0.00 22.68 -47.38
CA ALA A 93 1.06 21.68 -47.29
C ALA A 93 2.39 22.22 -46.67
N PRO A 94 2.91 23.40 -47.05
CA PRO A 94 4.16 23.89 -46.45
C PRO A 94 3.98 24.25 -44.97
N ILE A 95 2.82 24.76 -44.56
CA ILE A 95 2.56 25.17 -43.17
C ILE A 95 2.51 23.94 -42.24
N VAL A 96 1.86 22.86 -42.67
CA VAL A 96 1.79 21.61 -41.89
C VAL A 96 3.17 20.98 -41.73
N ILE A 97 4.01 21.01 -42.77
CA ILE A 97 5.39 20.48 -42.71
C ILE A 97 6.24 21.27 -41.70
N VAL A 98 6.12 22.60 -41.65
CA VAL A 98 6.85 23.43 -40.69
C VAL A 98 6.41 23.13 -39.26
N LEU A 99 5.11 22.96 -39.00
CA LEU A 99 4.61 22.62 -37.65
C LEU A 99 5.12 21.26 -37.17
N ILE A 100 5.16 20.25 -38.04
CA ILE A 100 5.72 18.93 -37.71
C ILE A 100 7.21 19.04 -37.37
N LEU A 101 7.98 19.82 -38.13
CA LEU A 101 9.41 20.04 -37.84
C LEU A 101 9.64 20.73 -36.50
N VAL A 102 8.84 21.73 -36.14
CA VAL A 102 8.94 22.42 -34.84
C VAL A 102 8.65 21.46 -33.68
N VAL A 103 7.62 20.61 -33.82
CA VAL A 103 7.30 19.59 -32.80
C VAL A 103 8.44 18.58 -32.67
N LEU A 104 9.00 18.09 -33.78
CA LEU A 104 10.10 17.14 -33.75
C LEU A 104 11.37 17.73 -33.12
N LEU A 105 11.72 18.98 -33.42
CA LEU A 105 12.85 19.67 -32.79
C LEU A 105 12.61 19.91 -31.29
N GLY A 106 11.38 20.26 -30.89
CA GLY A 106 11.00 20.40 -29.48
C GLY A 106 11.13 19.09 -28.70
N VAL A 107 10.67 17.98 -29.28
CA VAL A 107 10.79 16.64 -28.68
C VAL A 107 12.26 16.22 -28.57
N ALA A 108 13.05 16.40 -29.62
CA ALA A 108 14.48 16.09 -29.59
C ALA A 108 15.25 16.92 -28.55
N GLY A 109 14.95 18.22 -28.45
CA GLY A 109 15.51 19.11 -27.43
C GLY A 109 15.12 18.69 -26.00
N TYR A 110 13.86 18.32 -25.79
CA TYR A 110 13.38 17.82 -24.49
C TYR A 110 14.09 16.54 -24.07
N PHE A 111 14.28 15.57 -24.97
CA PHE A 111 15.02 14.34 -24.67
C PHE A 111 16.50 14.59 -24.37
N ALA A 112 17.16 15.50 -25.09
CA ALA A 112 18.54 15.87 -24.81
C ALA A 112 18.68 16.54 -23.43
N TYR A 113 17.75 17.45 -23.10
CA TYR A 113 17.70 18.12 -21.80
C TYR A 113 17.45 17.13 -20.65
N ALA A 114 16.47 16.23 -20.78
CA ALA A 114 16.16 15.23 -19.76
C ALA A 114 17.35 14.28 -19.49
N LYS A 115 18.08 13.89 -20.55
CA LYS A 115 19.27 13.03 -20.41
C LYS A 115 20.45 13.76 -19.76
N GLY A 116 20.63 15.05 -20.03
CA GLY A 116 21.63 15.89 -19.35
C GLY A 116 21.30 16.13 -17.87
N TYR A 117 20.01 16.38 -17.56
CA TYR A 117 19.53 16.60 -16.21
C TYR A 117 19.71 15.36 -15.32
N LEU A 118 19.41 14.16 -15.83
CA LEU A 118 19.60 12.91 -15.09
C LEU A 118 21.07 12.60 -14.79
N ASN A 119 22.00 12.97 -15.69
CA ASN A 119 23.43 12.74 -15.47
C ASN A 119 24.07 13.71 -14.46
N SER A 120 23.41 14.83 -14.14
CA SER A 120 23.98 15.86 -13.25
C SER A 120 23.54 15.72 -11.79
N ILE A 121 22.55 14.87 -11.48
CA ILE A 121 21.94 14.75 -10.14
C ILE A 121 22.31 13.44 -9.44
N PHE A 122 22.84 12.45 -10.17
CA PHE A 122 23.45 11.27 -9.55
C PHE A 122 24.96 11.51 -9.42
N PRO A 123 25.47 11.92 -8.24
CA PRO A 123 26.91 11.91 -8.02
C PRO A 123 27.41 10.49 -8.28
N LYS A 124 28.44 10.38 -9.12
CA LYS A 124 29.22 9.16 -9.31
C LYS A 124 29.54 8.61 -7.91
N PRO A 125 29.25 7.33 -7.61
CA PRO A 125 29.46 6.79 -6.26
C PRO A 125 30.92 7.01 -5.86
N THR A 126 31.12 7.93 -4.94
CA THR A 126 32.40 8.15 -4.27
C THR A 126 32.70 6.87 -3.52
N GLN A 127 33.71 6.13 -3.96
CA GLN A 127 34.22 4.99 -3.21
C GLN A 127 34.70 5.52 -1.86
N VAL A 128 33.95 5.20 -0.81
CA VAL A 128 34.36 5.44 0.56
C VAL A 128 35.57 4.54 0.81
N PRO A 129 36.70 5.07 1.32
CA PRO A 129 37.86 4.25 1.66
C PRO A 129 37.43 3.21 2.70
N ILE A 130 37.60 1.94 2.32
CA ILE A 130 37.37 0.78 3.18
C ILE A 130 38.27 0.93 4.41
N PRO A 131 37.72 1.04 5.63
CA PRO A 131 38.53 1.05 6.84
C PRO A 131 39.35 -0.24 6.91
N SER A 132 40.66 -0.06 7.12
CA SER A 132 41.62 -1.12 7.38
C SER A 132 41.10 -2.06 8.48
N ALA A 133 41.26 -3.36 8.23
CA ALA A 133 40.75 -4.49 8.99
C ALA A 133 40.70 -4.27 10.51
N LEU A 134 39.48 -4.32 11.08
CA LEU A 134 39.29 -4.63 12.49
C LEU A 134 39.70 -6.09 12.77
N PRO A 135 40.18 -6.40 13.98
CA PRO A 135 40.53 -7.75 14.37
C PRO A 135 39.34 -8.70 14.23
N LEU A 136 39.59 -9.86 13.62
CA LEU A 136 38.67 -10.98 13.50
C LEU A 136 38.23 -11.41 14.90
N VAL A 137 37.03 -11.01 15.30
CA VAL A 137 36.39 -11.52 16.52
C VAL A 137 35.87 -12.92 16.19
N THR A 138 36.44 -13.94 16.83
CA THR A 138 35.95 -15.31 16.80
C THR A 138 34.48 -15.33 17.27
N PRO A 139 33.51 -15.77 16.45
CA PRO A 139 32.13 -15.88 16.88
C PRO A 139 32.04 -16.98 17.93
N LEU A 140 31.75 -16.60 19.17
CA LEU A 140 31.42 -17.53 20.24
C LEU A 140 30.05 -18.11 19.91
N GLY A 141 30.05 -19.35 19.39
CA GLY A 141 28.85 -20.05 18.98
C GLY A 141 27.81 -20.10 20.09
N SER A 142 26.74 -19.34 19.91
CA SER A 142 25.45 -19.57 20.55
C SER A 142 24.41 -19.73 19.43
N SER A 143 24.53 -20.82 18.68
CA SER A 143 23.47 -21.27 17.80
C SER A 143 22.38 -21.90 18.67
N SER A 144 21.57 -21.04 19.30
CA SER A 144 20.28 -21.49 19.82
C SER A 144 19.52 -22.10 18.64
N PRO A 145 19.06 -23.36 18.71
CA PRO A 145 18.41 -24.02 17.59
C PRO A 145 17.18 -23.20 17.19
N ILE A 146 17.14 -22.75 15.93
CA ILE A 146 15.97 -22.10 15.35
C ILE A 146 14.80 -23.08 15.53
N PRO A 147 13.74 -22.71 16.27
CA PRO A 147 12.62 -23.63 16.51
C PRO A 147 12.03 -24.03 15.17
N THR A 148 11.98 -25.34 14.92
CA THR A 148 11.34 -25.90 13.73
C THR A 148 9.83 -25.66 13.84
N PRO A 149 9.17 -25.10 12.81
CA PRO A 149 7.72 -24.90 12.84
C PRO A 149 6.97 -26.21 13.05
N SER A 150 5.95 -26.20 13.91
CA SER A 150 5.13 -27.37 14.23
C SER A 150 4.10 -27.71 13.13
N ASP A 151 3.76 -26.75 12.26
CA ASP A 151 2.88 -26.93 11.11
C ASP A 151 3.70 -27.24 9.84
N PRO A 152 3.45 -28.37 9.13
CA PRO A 152 4.16 -28.71 7.90
C PRO A 152 3.93 -27.75 6.73
N ASN A 153 2.98 -26.81 6.87
CA ASN A 153 2.70 -25.75 5.90
C ASN A 153 3.40 -24.43 6.23
N VAL A 154 4.25 -24.41 7.25
CA VAL A 154 5.02 -23.24 7.66
C VAL A 154 6.49 -23.44 7.33
N ARG A 155 7.11 -22.38 6.83
CA ARG A 155 8.54 -22.33 6.49
C ARG A 155 9.17 -21.14 7.16
N THR A 156 10.47 -21.25 7.44
CA THR A 156 11.31 -20.13 7.82
C THR A 156 12.07 -19.65 6.61
N TYR A 157 12.05 -18.34 6.37
CA TYR A 157 12.96 -17.67 5.46
C TYR A 157 14.03 -16.95 6.27
N THR A 158 15.29 -17.07 5.83
CA THR A 158 16.43 -16.39 6.44
C THR A 158 17.22 -15.68 5.34
N SER A 159 17.45 -14.40 5.52
CA SER A 159 18.39 -13.61 4.72
C SER A 159 19.59 -13.25 5.58
N GLU A 160 20.71 -13.95 5.37
CA GLU A 160 21.96 -13.63 6.06
C GLU A 160 22.47 -12.25 5.64
N GLY A 161 22.37 -11.90 4.35
CA GLY A 161 22.84 -10.61 3.83
C GLY A 161 22.08 -9.40 4.37
N LEU A 162 20.78 -9.55 4.65
CA LEU A 162 19.97 -8.49 5.27
C LEU A 162 19.91 -8.62 6.80
N GLY A 163 20.38 -9.74 7.35
CA GLY A 163 20.33 -10.06 8.77
C GLY A 163 18.91 -10.07 9.33
N ILE A 164 17.99 -10.75 8.63
CA ILE A 164 16.63 -10.99 9.10
C ILE A 164 16.19 -12.44 8.86
N SER A 165 15.28 -12.93 9.69
CA SER A 165 14.55 -14.17 9.46
C SER A 165 13.09 -14.04 9.88
N PHE A 166 12.21 -14.83 9.28
CA PHE A 166 10.78 -14.86 9.64
C PHE A 166 10.14 -16.19 9.22
N ASN A 167 9.03 -16.52 9.86
CA ASN A 167 8.17 -17.64 9.49
C ASN A 167 7.03 -17.16 8.56
N TYR A 168 6.61 -18.03 7.65
CA TYR A 168 5.47 -17.79 6.78
C TYR A 168 4.78 -19.10 6.41
N LYS A 169 3.46 -19.05 6.25
CA LYS A 169 2.64 -20.16 5.76
C LYS A 169 2.75 -20.23 4.25
N TYR A 170 3.51 -21.19 3.75
CA TYR A 170 3.76 -21.31 2.31
C TYR A 170 2.61 -21.99 1.55
N LYS A 171 1.71 -22.68 2.25
CA LYS A 171 0.58 -23.40 1.64
C LYS A 171 -0.69 -23.31 2.48
N TYR A 172 -1.79 -23.01 1.82
CA TYR A 172 -3.13 -22.94 2.37
C TYR A 172 -4.00 -24.14 1.94
N SER A 173 -5.09 -24.38 2.68
CA SER A 173 -6.01 -25.51 2.43
C SER A 173 -6.79 -25.37 1.13
N ASP A 174 -7.01 -24.13 0.66
CA ASP A 174 -7.61 -23.79 -0.62
C ASP A 174 -6.66 -23.99 -1.82
N GLY A 175 -5.42 -24.42 -1.57
CA GLY A 175 -4.38 -24.60 -2.59
C GLY A 175 -3.56 -23.34 -2.87
N THR A 176 -3.90 -22.20 -2.27
CA THR A 176 -3.10 -20.97 -2.39
C THR A 176 -1.70 -21.23 -1.82
N THR A 177 -0.69 -20.77 -2.55
CA THR A 177 0.71 -20.84 -2.11
C THR A 177 1.31 -19.46 -1.97
N VAL A 178 2.24 -19.32 -1.04
CA VAL A 178 2.99 -18.08 -0.78
C VAL A 178 4.44 -18.32 -1.09
N ASN A 179 5.01 -17.36 -1.82
CA ASN A 179 6.40 -17.35 -2.23
C ASN A 179 7.14 -16.20 -1.53
N VAL A 180 8.45 -16.38 -1.38
CA VAL A 180 9.36 -15.35 -0.89
C VAL A 180 10.41 -15.05 -1.96
N LYS A 181 10.72 -13.77 -2.17
CA LYS A 181 11.77 -13.36 -3.11
C LYS A 181 12.53 -12.16 -2.58
N GLU A 182 13.86 -12.26 -2.54
CA GLU A 182 14.74 -11.15 -2.18
C GLU A 182 15.23 -10.40 -3.43
N ILE A 183 15.19 -9.07 -3.39
CA ILE A 183 15.66 -8.17 -4.44
C ILE A 183 16.28 -6.94 -3.77
N GLY A 184 17.60 -6.81 -3.84
CA GLY A 184 18.32 -5.71 -3.19
C GLY A 184 18.14 -5.77 -1.67
N ASN A 185 17.69 -4.67 -1.07
CA ASN A 185 17.42 -4.59 0.36
C ASN A 185 15.97 -4.99 0.75
N LYS A 186 15.23 -5.64 -0.16
CA LYS A 186 13.83 -6.02 0.04
C LYS A 186 13.63 -7.52 0.00
N VAL A 187 12.79 -8.00 0.91
CA VAL A 187 12.24 -9.36 0.87
C VAL A 187 10.74 -9.26 0.65
N TYR A 188 10.28 -9.74 -0.51
CA TYR A 188 8.88 -9.79 -0.89
C TYR A 188 8.25 -11.11 -0.43
N VAL A 189 7.05 -11.03 0.14
CA VAL A 189 6.21 -12.16 0.54
C VAL A 189 4.86 -12.01 -0.19
N TYR A 190 4.55 -12.96 -1.08
CA TYR A 190 3.47 -12.78 -2.05
C TYR A 190 2.78 -14.09 -2.41
N ARG A 191 1.48 -14.02 -2.74
CA ARG A 191 0.74 -15.18 -3.26
C ARG A 191 1.28 -15.55 -4.64
N SER A 192 1.32 -16.84 -4.96
CA SER A 192 1.84 -17.36 -6.24
C SER A 192 1.07 -16.87 -7.47
N THR A 193 -0.17 -16.42 -7.29
CA THR A 193 -1.00 -15.78 -8.33
C THR A 193 -0.61 -14.33 -8.63
N MET A 194 0.34 -13.75 -7.87
CA MET A 194 0.75 -12.36 -7.95
C MET A 194 2.23 -12.25 -8.34
N LYS A 195 2.62 -11.09 -8.86
CA LYS A 195 4.04 -10.74 -9.02
C LYS A 195 4.63 -10.31 -7.66
N PRO A 196 5.94 -10.50 -7.45
CA PRO A 196 6.60 -10.10 -6.20
C PRO A 196 6.36 -8.63 -5.83
N ASP A 197 6.47 -7.73 -6.81
CA ASP A 197 6.29 -6.28 -6.64
C ASP A 197 4.87 -5.85 -6.23
N SER A 198 3.89 -6.75 -6.38
CA SER A 198 2.49 -6.55 -5.98
C SER A 198 2.20 -7.15 -4.60
N GLY A 199 3.17 -7.84 -4.01
CA GLY A 199 3.07 -8.49 -2.71
C GLY A 199 3.31 -7.59 -1.51
N GLN A 200 3.41 -8.22 -0.34
CA GLN A 200 3.89 -7.57 0.87
C GLN A 200 5.43 -7.59 0.87
N TYR A 201 6.08 -6.68 1.59
CA TYR A 201 7.54 -6.74 1.71
C TYR A 201 8.07 -6.16 3.01
N ALA A 202 9.25 -6.66 3.39
CA ALA A 202 10.15 -6.01 4.34
C ALA A 202 11.30 -5.35 3.55
N GLU A 203 11.59 -4.08 3.83
CA GLU A 203 12.76 -3.36 3.30
C GLU A 203 13.71 -3.05 4.46
N VAL A 204 14.95 -3.53 4.38
CA VAL A 204 15.94 -3.37 5.45
C VAL A 204 16.85 -2.18 5.16
N PHE A 205 17.14 -1.41 6.20
CA PHE A 205 17.99 -0.23 6.15
C PHE A 205 19.10 -0.36 7.19
N GLN A 206 20.28 0.12 6.81
CA GLN A 206 21.39 0.31 7.75
C GLN A 206 21.24 1.66 8.45
N LYS A 207 21.66 1.74 9.71
CA LYS A 207 21.67 2.98 10.48
C LYS A 207 22.87 3.06 11.42
N ASP A 208 23.13 4.25 11.95
CA ASP A 208 24.04 4.39 13.09
C ASP A 208 23.46 3.63 14.29
N PRO A 209 24.22 2.72 14.93
CA PRO A 209 23.78 2.02 16.14
C PRO A 209 23.35 2.92 17.29
N LYS A 210 23.82 4.18 17.32
CA LYS A 210 23.47 5.17 18.35
C LYS A 210 22.15 5.90 18.07
N ASP A 211 21.66 5.88 16.83
CA ASP A 211 20.41 6.51 16.48
C ASP A 211 19.23 5.66 16.98
N ASP A 212 18.27 6.29 17.64
CA ASP A 212 16.97 5.66 17.87
C ASP A 212 16.19 5.50 16.55
N LEU A 213 15.08 4.76 16.59
CA LEU A 213 14.29 4.47 15.39
C LEU A 213 13.78 5.74 14.70
N ASN A 214 13.30 6.73 15.46
CA ASN A 214 12.74 7.96 14.88
C ASN A 214 13.81 8.81 14.19
N THR A 215 14.98 8.91 14.81
CA THR A 215 16.16 9.59 14.28
C THR A 215 16.65 8.90 13.01
N ALA A 216 16.73 7.56 13.03
CA ALA A 216 17.16 6.78 11.88
C ALA A 216 16.21 6.91 10.68
N ILE A 217 14.88 6.86 10.91
CA ILE A 217 13.88 7.10 9.86
C ILE A 217 14.03 8.51 9.31
N THR A 218 14.22 9.51 10.18
CA THR A 218 14.35 10.91 9.75
C THR A 218 15.55 11.10 8.85
N LYS A 219 16.72 10.57 9.23
CA LYS A 219 17.97 10.69 8.46
C LYS A 219 17.97 9.87 7.17
N THR A 220 17.35 8.69 7.18
CA THR A 220 17.46 7.73 6.06
C THR A 220 16.30 7.87 5.07
N VAL A 221 15.08 8.05 5.57
CA VAL A 221 13.85 7.99 4.79
C VAL A 221 13.26 9.38 4.52
N LEU A 222 13.30 10.27 5.51
CA LEU A 222 12.76 11.63 5.39
C LEU A 222 13.82 12.68 4.99
N SER A 223 15.01 12.25 4.56
CA SER A 223 16.02 13.17 4.06
C SER A 223 15.48 13.95 2.86
N GLY A 224 15.40 15.28 2.99
CA GLY A 224 14.84 16.16 1.96
C GLY A 224 13.32 16.37 2.03
N TYR A 225 12.62 15.73 2.98
CA TYR A 225 11.18 15.93 3.20
C TYR A 225 10.93 16.90 4.35
N SER A 226 9.87 17.71 4.25
CA SER A 226 9.50 18.65 5.31
C SER A 226 8.80 17.93 6.46
N VAL A 227 9.22 18.23 7.69
CA VAL A 227 8.54 17.77 8.91
C VAL A 227 7.13 18.35 9.07
N SER A 228 6.78 19.41 8.34
CA SER A 228 5.41 19.94 8.29
C SER A 228 4.48 19.10 7.41
N ASP A 229 5.04 18.32 6.48
CA ASP A 229 4.27 17.47 5.56
C ASP A 229 4.29 16.01 6.02
N CYS A 230 5.42 15.54 6.59
CA CYS A 230 5.63 14.14 6.95
C CYS A 230 6.28 14.04 8.34
N LEU A 231 5.62 13.35 9.26
CA LEU A 231 6.07 13.20 10.64
C LEU A 231 6.28 11.74 10.99
N VAL A 232 7.38 11.44 11.69
CA VAL A 232 7.57 10.14 12.32
C VAL A 232 6.78 10.09 13.61
N LYS A 233 5.95 9.06 13.79
CA LYS A 233 5.19 8.82 15.01
C LYS A 233 5.52 7.44 15.56
N THR A 234 5.91 7.40 16.83
CA THR A 234 6.11 6.14 17.55
C THR A 234 4.76 5.42 17.69
N ILE A 235 4.77 4.11 17.45
CA ILE A 235 3.60 3.26 17.65
C ILE A 235 3.73 2.59 19.01
N SER A 236 2.77 2.85 19.89
CA SER A 236 2.62 2.16 21.17
C SER A 236 1.61 1.02 21.00
N GLY A 237 2.04 -0.23 21.19
CA GLY A 237 1.17 -1.41 21.15
C GLY A 237 1.42 -2.32 19.94
N ASN A 238 0.46 -3.20 19.67
CA ASN A 238 0.57 -4.22 18.62
C ASN A 238 0.30 -3.62 17.22
N THR A 239 1.21 -3.83 16.27
CA THR A 239 1.11 -3.39 14.87
C THR A 239 0.22 -4.25 13.98
N SER A 240 -0.11 -5.48 14.38
CA SER A 240 -0.87 -6.46 13.58
C SER A 240 -2.28 -6.77 14.09
N GLY A 241 -2.68 -6.25 15.26
CA GLY A 241 -4.02 -6.41 15.83
C GLY A 241 -4.35 -7.80 16.40
N ASN A 242 -3.48 -8.81 16.24
CA ASN A 242 -3.76 -10.20 16.60
C ASN A 242 -3.38 -10.61 18.03
N ASN A 243 -3.45 -9.69 19.01
CA ASN A 243 -2.96 -9.91 20.40
C ASN A 243 -1.49 -10.36 20.52
N PHE A 244 -0.74 -10.36 19.42
CA PHE A 244 0.69 -10.54 19.40
C PHE A 244 1.38 -9.51 20.30
N VAL A 245 2.27 -9.99 21.17
CA VAL A 245 3.10 -9.16 22.03
C VAL A 245 4.52 -9.20 21.45
N PRO A 246 5.00 -8.12 20.82
CA PRO A 246 6.36 -8.09 20.30
C PRO A 246 7.38 -8.20 21.45
N PRO A 247 8.60 -8.69 21.18
CA PRO A 247 9.67 -8.68 22.19
C PRO A 247 9.90 -7.27 22.72
N SER A 248 10.24 -7.14 24.01
CA SER A 248 10.41 -5.83 24.65
C SER A 248 11.55 -4.98 24.08
N SER A 249 12.51 -5.61 23.38
CA SER A 249 13.59 -4.92 22.67
C SER A 249 13.11 -4.26 21.38
N TYR A 250 11.91 -4.55 20.91
CA TYR A 250 11.41 -4.05 19.63
C TYR A 250 10.78 -2.67 19.81
N SER A 251 11.09 -1.78 18.90
CA SER A 251 10.51 -0.43 18.80
C SER A 251 9.83 -0.27 17.45
N PHE A 252 8.70 0.44 17.42
CA PHE A 252 7.87 0.61 16.23
C PHE A 252 7.57 2.09 15.97
N ALA A 253 7.52 2.47 14.70
CA ALA A 253 7.15 3.81 14.27
C ALA A 253 6.48 3.77 12.90
N ASN A 254 5.73 4.80 12.53
CA ASN A 254 5.29 5.02 11.16
C ASN A 254 5.57 6.47 10.72
N ILE A 255 5.46 6.70 9.42
CA ILE A 255 5.39 8.04 8.86
C ILE A 255 3.92 8.36 8.64
N THR A 256 3.46 9.48 9.20
CA THR A 256 2.10 10.00 9.03
C THR A 256 2.16 11.39 8.43
N ILE A 257 1.07 11.76 7.74
CA ILE A 257 0.81 13.14 7.36
C ILE A 257 0.12 13.83 8.56
N PRO A 258 0.54 15.02 8.99
CA PRO A 258 -0.16 15.77 10.02
C PRO A 258 -1.60 16.07 9.59
N ASN A 259 -2.53 15.99 10.55
CA ASN A 259 -3.97 16.24 10.35
C ASN A 259 -4.70 15.28 9.40
N MET A 260 -4.09 14.18 8.94
CA MET A 260 -4.75 13.29 7.97
C MET A 260 -6.05 12.66 8.49
N GLY A 261 -6.21 12.48 9.80
CA GLY A 261 -7.46 11.99 10.40
C GLY A 261 -8.64 12.97 10.30
N SER A 262 -8.41 14.20 9.85
CA SER A 262 -9.42 15.24 9.69
C SER A 262 -9.70 15.60 8.23
N VAL A 263 -8.99 14.98 7.28
CA VAL A 263 -9.09 15.25 5.84
C VAL A 263 -9.83 14.09 5.18
N ASP A 264 -10.72 14.40 4.23
CA ASP A 264 -11.38 13.38 3.42
C ASP A 264 -10.32 12.56 2.66
N PRO A 265 -10.39 11.20 2.64
CA PRO A 265 -9.42 10.38 1.91
C PRO A 265 -9.25 10.76 0.43
N SER A 266 -10.28 11.30 -0.21
CA SER A 266 -10.22 11.79 -1.59
C SER A 266 -9.38 13.06 -1.75
N GLU A 267 -9.28 13.88 -0.71
CA GLU A 267 -8.48 15.11 -0.65
C GLU A 267 -7.05 14.86 -0.15
N ALA A 268 -6.78 13.70 0.45
CA ALA A 268 -5.47 13.34 0.98
C ALA A 268 -4.39 13.08 -0.09
N THR A 269 -4.78 12.93 -1.36
CA THR A 269 -3.88 12.59 -2.47
C THR A 269 -2.76 13.61 -2.67
N GLY A 270 -3.07 14.91 -2.67
CA GLY A 270 -2.06 15.96 -2.81
C GLY A 270 -1.11 16.10 -1.62
N ALA A 271 -1.50 15.61 -0.44
CA ALA A 271 -0.63 15.56 0.73
C ALA A 271 0.31 14.34 0.70
N LEU A 272 -0.15 13.21 0.14
CA LEU A 272 0.68 12.01 -0.04
C LEU A 272 1.85 12.26 -1.00
N ASP A 273 1.64 13.06 -2.05
CA ASP A 273 2.70 13.40 -3.02
C ASP A 273 3.87 14.18 -2.40
N LYS A 274 3.66 14.80 -1.23
CA LYS A 274 4.71 15.53 -0.50
C LYS A 274 5.55 14.63 0.41
N CYS A 275 5.17 13.37 0.57
CA CYS A 275 5.83 12.42 1.45
C CYS A 275 6.44 11.25 0.67
N PRO A 276 7.41 10.54 1.26
CA PRO A 276 7.93 9.36 0.59
C PRO A 276 6.89 8.24 0.57
N LYS A 277 7.12 7.23 -0.28
CA LYS A 277 6.29 6.03 -0.44
C LYS A 277 6.07 5.16 0.83
N TYR A 278 6.62 5.59 1.97
CA TYR A 278 6.61 4.88 3.24
C TYR A 278 5.50 5.34 4.20
N VAL A 279 4.65 6.28 3.76
CA VAL A 279 3.48 6.71 4.53
C VAL A 279 2.45 5.57 4.60
N ALA A 280 1.92 5.33 5.80
CA ALA A 280 0.78 4.43 5.96
C ALA A 280 -0.51 5.10 5.45
N PHE A 281 -1.05 4.60 4.35
CA PHE A 281 -2.32 5.06 3.80
C PHE A 281 -3.17 3.87 3.36
N MET A 282 -4.41 3.80 3.87
CA MET A 282 -5.38 2.74 3.57
C MET A 282 -4.83 1.31 3.74
N GLY A 283 -3.95 1.07 4.71
CA GLY A 283 -3.34 -0.23 4.96
C GLY A 283 -2.31 -0.19 6.08
N ILE A 284 -1.70 -1.34 6.36
CA ILE A 284 -0.64 -1.48 7.35
C ILE A 284 0.71 -1.19 6.71
N ALA A 285 1.39 -0.18 7.23
CA ALA A 285 2.78 0.11 6.93
C ALA A 285 3.46 0.72 8.17
N TYR A 286 4.63 0.22 8.52
CA TYR A 286 5.36 0.68 9.70
C TYR A 286 6.83 0.27 9.63
N PHE A 287 7.64 0.91 10.46
CA PHE A 287 9.03 0.60 10.70
C PHE A 287 9.18 -0.15 12.03
N VAL A 288 10.17 -1.04 12.08
CA VAL A 288 10.56 -1.77 13.28
C VAL A 288 12.08 -1.79 13.43
N MET A 289 12.54 -1.76 14.67
CA MET A 289 13.93 -1.99 15.04
C MET A 289 13.96 -2.88 16.26
N ASP A 290 14.95 -3.78 16.32
CA ASP A 290 15.32 -4.50 17.53
C ASP A 290 16.53 -3.82 18.18
N GLN A 291 16.39 -3.41 19.45
CA GLN A 291 17.46 -2.78 20.21
C GLN A 291 18.69 -3.70 20.41
N ASN A 292 18.51 -5.02 20.29
CA ASN A 292 19.62 -5.98 20.35
C ASN A 292 20.41 -6.05 19.03
N HIS A 293 19.86 -5.54 17.93
CA HIS A 293 20.49 -5.48 16.61
C HIS A 293 20.51 -4.03 16.10
N PRO A 294 21.21 -3.12 16.79
CA PRO A 294 21.03 -1.68 16.64
C PRO A 294 21.54 -1.11 15.32
N SER A 295 22.31 -1.86 14.52
CA SER A 295 22.85 -1.38 13.24
C SER A 295 21.83 -1.31 12.10
N LYS A 296 20.62 -1.85 12.30
CA LYS A 296 19.62 -1.96 11.23
C LYS A 296 18.19 -1.71 11.73
N PHE A 297 17.30 -1.41 10.79
CA PHE A 297 15.86 -1.36 11.00
C PHE A 297 15.15 -1.80 9.71
N ALA A 298 13.88 -2.16 9.80
CA ALA A 298 13.09 -2.62 8.66
C ALA A 298 11.81 -1.81 8.49
N PHE A 299 11.38 -1.62 7.26
CA PHE A 299 10.05 -1.14 6.90
C PHE A 299 9.20 -2.29 6.39
N PHE A 300 7.96 -2.38 6.86
CA PHE A 300 6.95 -3.29 6.35
C PHE A 300 5.92 -2.56 5.50
N SER A 301 5.67 -3.10 4.31
CA SER A 301 4.52 -2.77 3.47
C SER A 301 3.61 -3.99 3.40
N ILE A 302 2.52 -3.96 4.15
CA ILE A 302 1.60 -5.11 4.30
C ILE A 302 0.31 -4.85 3.49
N GLY A 303 -0.18 -3.61 3.50
CA GLY A 303 -1.41 -3.23 2.81
C GLY A 303 -2.66 -3.66 3.58
N GLN A 304 -3.70 -4.10 2.86
CA GLN A 304 -5.03 -4.38 3.42
C GLN A 304 -5.33 -5.86 3.66
N TYR A 305 -4.40 -6.76 3.34
CA TYR A 305 -4.57 -8.19 3.52
C TYR A 305 -3.46 -8.74 4.41
N SER A 306 -3.70 -9.88 5.05
CA SER A 306 -2.70 -10.59 5.85
C SER A 306 -2.18 -11.81 5.09
N LEU A 307 -0.93 -12.16 5.38
CA LEU A 307 -0.37 -13.48 5.12
C LEU A 307 0.07 -14.05 6.46
N ASP A 308 -0.26 -15.32 6.69
CA ASP A 308 -0.08 -15.95 7.99
C ASP A 308 1.34 -16.49 8.11
N ALA A 309 1.87 -16.50 9.32
CA ALA A 309 2.97 -17.37 9.71
C ALA A 309 2.44 -18.67 10.30
N GLU A 310 1.51 -18.55 11.24
CA GLU A 310 0.94 -19.66 12.02
C GLU A 310 -0.54 -19.34 12.34
N VAL A 311 -1.19 -20.17 13.16
CA VAL A 311 -2.55 -19.91 13.61
C VAL A 311 -2.59 -18.60 14.43
N ASN A 312 -3.40 -17.64 14.01
CA ASN A 312 -3.56 -16.33 14.64
C ASN A 312 -2.28 -15.45 14.69
N GLN A 313 -1.31 -15.71 13.81
CA GLN A 313 -0.08 -14.92 13.74
C GLN A 313 0.28 -14.61 12.29
N THR A 314 0.61 -13.36 11.98
CA THR A 314 0.99 -12.94 10.63
C THR A 314 2.49 -13.02 10.43
N TRP A 315 2.95 -13.14 9.18
CA TRP A 315 4.38 -13.33 8.89
C TRP A 315 5.26 -12.21 9.43
N GLN A 316 4.78 -10.96 9.35
CA GLN A 316 5.52 -9.80 9.85
C GLN A 316 5.66 -9.79 11.39
N ASP A 317 4.79 -10.50 12.12
CA ASP A 317 4.92 -10.66 13.58
C ASP A 317 6.06 -11.59 13.97
N THR A 318 6.52 -12.43 13.04
CA THR A 318 7.58 -13.43 13.31
C THR A 318 8.97 -12.95 12.93
N ILE A 319 9.09 -11.69 12.51
CA ILE A 319 10.36 -11.09 12.14
C ILE A 319 11.36 -11.16 13.30
N LYS A 320 12.57 -11.60 12.97
CA LYS A 320 13.73 -11.60 13.85
C LYS A 320 14.88 -10.92 13.14
N PHE A 321 15.54 -10.01 13.82
CA PHE A 321 16.83 -9.51 13.41
C PHE A 321 17.91 -10.52 13.84
N ILE A 322 18.91 -10.72 12.98
CA ILE A 322 20.05 -11.61 13.21
C ILE A 322 21.34 -10.90 12.78
N ASP A 323 22.47 -11.36 13.32
CA ASP A 323 23.82 -10.87 13.03
C ASP A 323 24.39 -11.45 11.73
#